data_AF-A0AA41VD12-F1
#
_entry.id   AF-A0AA41VD12-F1
#
_cell.length_a   1.000
_cell.length_b   1.000
_cell.length_c   1.000
_cell.angle_alpha   90.00
_cell.angle_beta   90.00
_cell.angle_gamma   90.00
#
_symmetry.space_group_name_H-M   'P 1'
#
loop_
_entity.id
_entity.type
_entity.pdbx_description
1 polymer ?
#
loop_
_entity_poly.entity_id
_entity_poly.type
_entity_poly.pdbx_seq_one_letter_code
_entity_poly.pdbx_strand_id
1 'polypeptide(L)'
;METGSFRTGTYLRLKVHDIPFAMVKHLNLYHPILVGGISLEEENAGYMQMRLKRQNWHMKLLKSRDPVIVSAGWRRYQTKPIYAMESANIRHQILKFTPEHNHCLAMVWGPLAPPRTRVAVVQSSKEAFRVAAKAVVLDPKPDMKIMKESKQKGSPLKIFKGRSALVDFTPDTEVSKYKCAPIRTSSGICGHVKEAAKRGGIAKCTFKKKICMSDIVFMRVMRQVEAPRFFNPVTTTLEPCDCFVPVNKDSLKKDDPAQGPLKLERRRRGVQIFDGEPFSFSCSDPLTVLYNVRFMNKNKRKIKKKKKNTVMSKKEQEAYKRGAEIFKRHQKEDAIALRRGIPMALEHWD
;
A
#
# COMPACT_ATOMS: atom_id res chain seq x y z
N MET A 1 -33.65 26.64 39.30
CA MET A 1 -34.68 25.72 38.76
C MET A 1 -34.69 24.52 39.65
N GLU A 2 -35.81 24.29 40.34
CA GLU A 2 -35.98 23.17 41.28
C GLU A 2 -35.72 21.84 40.55
N THR A 3 -34.71 21.11 40.99
CA THR A 3 -34.32 19.79 40.49
C THR A 3 -35.34 18.75 40.97
N GLY A 4 -36.56 18.83 40.44
CA GLY A 4 -37.60 17.82 40.66
C GLY A 4 -37.26 16.55 39.90
N SER A 5 -36.61 15.60 40.56
CA SER A 5 -36.49 14.24 40.01
C SER A 5 -37.86 13.55 40.09
N PHE A 6 -38.39 13.15 38.94
CA PHE A 6 -39.62 12.36 38.89
C PHE A 6 -39.31 10.91 39.28
N ARG A 7 -40.14 10.32 40.14
CA ARG A 7 -40.01 8.91 40.52
C ARG A 7 -40.47 8.00 39.36
N THR A 8 -39.81 6.86 39.21
CA THR A 8 -40.21 5.81 38.27
C THR A 8 -41.66 5.39 38.50
N GLY A 9 -42.45 5.26 37.43
CA GLY A 9 -43.88 4.90 37.50
C GLY A 9 -44.85 6.08 37.52
N THR A 10 -44.36 7.32 37.59
CA THR A 10 -45.22 8.52 37.51
C THR A 10 -45.69 8.74 36.07
N TYR A 11 -46.99 8.97 35.87
CA TYR A 11 -47.53 9.37 34.57
C TYR A 11 -47.17 10.83 34.27
N LEU A 12 -46.52 11.08 33.14
CA LEU A 12 -46.03 12.41 32.74
C LEU A 12 -46.55 12.80 31.37
N ARG A 13 -46.83 14.10 31.19
CA ARG A 13 -47.13 14.69 29.89
C ARG A 13 -45.91 15.47 29.39
N LEU A 14 -45.29 14.97 28.33
CA LEU A 14 -44.14 15.62 27.69
C LEU A 14 -44.63 16.49 26.53
N LYS A 15 -44.21 17.76 26.51
CA LYS A 15 -44.36 18.65 25.35
C LYS A 15 -42.99 18.77 24.68
N VAL A 16 -42.91 18.36 23.42
CA VAL A 16 -41.68 18.40 22.63
C VAL A 16 -41.90 19.38 21.47
N HIS A 17 -40.98 20.32 21.32
CA HIS A 17 -41.01 21.34 20.26
C HIS A 17 -40.17 20.87 19.04
N ASP A 18 -40.39 21.51 17.89
CA ASP A 18 -39.62 21.29 16.65
C ASP A 18 -39.61 19.84 16.12
N ILE A 19 -40.73 19.14 16.31
CA ILE A 19 -40.93 17.81 15.73
C ILE A 19 -41.04 17.92 14.20
N PRO A 20 -40.29 17.10 13.43
CA PRO A 20 -40.44 17.05 11.99
C PRO A 20 -41.86 16.70 11.57
N PHE A 21 -42.47 17.50 10.70
CA PHE A 21 -43.84 17.27 10.20
C PHE A 21 -44.05 15.87 9.62
N ALA A 22 -43.04 15.33 8.93
CA ALA A 22 -43.08 13.98 8.37
C ALA A 22 -43.36 12.89 9.42
N MET A 23 -42.87 13.05 10.66
CA MET A 23 -43.12 12.11 11.75
C MET A 23 -44.60 12.10 12.17
N VAL A 24 -45.23 13.28 12.19
CA VAL A 24 -46.65 13.42 12.54
C VAL A 24 -47.53 12.83 11.42
N LYS A 25 -47.17 13.10 10.17
CA LYS A 25 -47.89 12.60 8.98
C LYS A 25 -47.85 11.08 8.86
N HIS A 26 -46.71 10.46 9.17
CA HIS A 26 -46.47 9.02 9.02
C HIS A 26 -46.51 8.26 10.35
N LEU A 27 -47.20 8.80 11.35
CA LEU A 27 -47.32 8.16 12.66
C LEU A 27 -48.11 6.85 12.53
N ASN A 28 -47.45 5.73 12.81
CA ASN A 28 -48.08 4.42 12.87
C ASN A 28 -48.28 4.02 14.33
N LEU A 29 -49.54 3.77 14.74
CA LEU A 29 -49.89 3.38 16.11
C LEU A 29 -49.31 2.02 16.52
N TYR A 30 -48.98 1.15 15.56
CA TYR A 30 -48.33 -0.13 15.83
C TYR A 30 -46.81 -0.02 16.03
N HIS A 31 -46.23 1.17 15.82
CA HIS A 31 -44.81 1.43 16.07
C HIS A 31 -44.63 2.23 17.37
N PRO A 32 -44.12 1.63 18.46
CA PRO A 32 -44.00 2.32 19.73
C PRO A 32 -42.96 3.44 19.68
N ILE A 33 -43.27 4.56 20.32
CA ILE A 33 -42.32 5.66 20.53
C ILE A 33 -41.65 5.44 21.89
N LEU A 34 -40.33 5.21 21.87
CA LEU A 34 -39.52 5.23 23.08
C LEU A 34 -38.86 6.60 23.24
N VAL A 35 -38.91 7.13 24.46
CA VAL A 35 -38.22 8.36 24.87
C VAL A 35 -37.18 7.98 25.92
N GLY A 36 -35.93 8.37 25.69
CA GLY A 36 -34.81 8.08 26.57
C GLY A 36 -34.01 9.35 26.88
N GLY A 37 -33.54 9.48 28.12
CA GLY A 37 -32.59 10.52 28.50
C GLY A 37 -31.21 10.22 27.93
N ILE A 38 -30.54 11.25 27.42
CA ILE A 38 -29.17 11.20 26.88
C ILE A 38 -28.25 11.90 27.88
N SER A 39 -27.13 11.29 28.21
CA SER A 39 -26.12 11.92 29.08
C SER A 39 -25.28 12.95 28.30
N LEU A 40 -24.64 13.87 29.02
CA LEU A 40 -23.79 14.90 28.39
C LEU A 40 -22.63 14.28 27.57
N GLU A 41 -22.12 13.13 28.01
CA GLU A 41 -21.08 12.40 27.28
C GLU A 41 -21.60 11.80 25.97
N GLU A 42 -22.84 11.30 25.98
CA GLU A 42 -23.48 10.71 24.82
C GLU A 42 -23.88 11.76 23.78
N GLU A 43 -24.05 13.03 24.14
CA GLU A 43 -24.39 14.10 23.19
C GLU A 43 -23.30 14.30 22.12
N ASN A 44 -22.05 14.08 22.48
CA ASN A 44 -20.90 14.30 21.60
C ASN A 44 -20.71 13.18 20.57
N ALA A 45 -20.15 13.54 19.41
CA ALA A 45 -19.71 12.60 18.38
C ALA A 45 -18.19 12.46 18.38
N GLY A 46 -17.69 11.23 18.26
CA GLY A 46 -16.26 10.96 18.33
C GLY A 46 -15.86 9.59 17.79
N TYR A 47 -14.57 9.28 17.93
CA TYR A 47 -14.05 7.94 17.64
C TYR A 47 -14.32 7.01 18.81
N MET A 48 -15.06 5.94 18.53
CA MET A 48 -15.40 4.92 19.51
C MET A 48 -14.66 3.61 19.18
N GLN A 49 -14.04 3.05 20.22
CA GLN A 49 -13.35 1.77 20.16
C GLN A 49 -14.32 0.68 20.58
N MET A 50 -14.40 -0.40 19.81
CA MET A 50 -15.30 -1.50 20.12
C MET A 50 -14.59 -2.84 19.96
N ARG A 51 -14.91 -3.81 20.83
CA ARG A 51 -14.54 -5.21 20.63
C ARG A 51 -15.70 -5.92 19.95
N LEU A 52 -15.51 -6.27 18.68
CA LEU A 52 -16.53 -6.86 17.82
C LEU A 52 -16.27 -8.34 17.56
N LYS A 53 -17.32 -9.16 17.63
CA LYS A 53 -17.35 -10.56 17.20
C LYS A 53 -18.52 -10.78 16.25
N ARG A 54 -18.21 -11.32 15.08
CA ARG A 54 -19.23 -11.74 14.09
C ARG A 54 -20.16 -12.77 14.72
N GLN A 55 -21.45 -12.73 14.37
CA GLN A 55 -22.37 -13.79 14.73
C GLN A 55 -22.11 -15.05 13.93
N ASN A 56 -22.14 -16.22 14.59
CA ASN A 56 -21.87 -17.50 13.96
C ASN A 56 -22.88 -17.82 12.83
N TRP A 57 -24.15 -17.45 13.01
CA TRP A 57 -25.23 -17.68 12.03
C TRP A 57 -25.27 -16.66 10.90
N HIS A 58 -24.42 -15.62 10.93
CA HIS A 58 -24.33 -14.66 9.84
C HIS A 58 -23.33 -15.14 8.79
N MET A 59 -23.80 -15.54 7.61
CA MET A 59 -22.97 -16.20 6.60
C MET A 59 -21.86 -15.33 6.02
N LYS A 60 -22.05 -14.00 5.96
CA LYS A 60 -21.10 -13.09 5.32
C LYS A 60 -20.06 -12.53 6.30
N LEU A 61 -18.83 -12.36 5.82
CA LEU A 61 -17.80 -11.62 6.55
C LEU A 61 -18.01 -10.12 6.38
N LEU A 62 -17.84 -9.38 7.47
CA LEU A 62 -17.89 -7.93 7.45
C LEU A 62 -16.57 -7.38 6.92
N LYS A 63 -16.65 -6.50 5.93
CA LYS A 63 -15.48 -5.88 5.31
C LYS A 63 -15.22 -4.50 5.89
N SER A 64 -13.95 -4.15 6.08
CA SER A 64 -13.55 -2.83 6.59
C SER A 64 -13.94 -1.72 5.62
N ARG A 65 -14.45 -0.61 6.16
CA ARG A 65 -14.99 0.57 5.46
C ARG A 65 -16.29 0.32 4.70
N ASP A 66 -16.93 -0.82 4.92
CA ASP A 66 -18.26 -1.07 4.40
C ASP A 66 -19.28 -0.47 5.36
N PRO A 67 -20.35 0.15 4.85
CA PRO A 67 -21.37 0.73 5.71
C PRO A 67 -22.10 -0.39 6.47
N VAL A 68 -22.25 -0.22 7.77
CA VAL A 68 -23.04 -1.09 8.65
C VAL A 68 -23.91 -0.23 9.56
N ILE A 69 -25.06 -0.74 9.97
CA ILE A 69 -25.93 -0.09 10.94
C ILE A 69 -25.51 -0.57 12.33
N VAL A 70 -25.27 0.38 13.21
CA VAL A 70 -24.86 0.16 14.59
C VAL A 70 -25.99 0.64 15.49
N SER A 71 -26.41 -0.23 16.40
CA SER A 71 -27.33 0.08 17.49
C SER A 71 -26.54 0.14 18.79
N ALA A 72 -26.33 1.34 19.31
CA ALA A 72 -25.58 1.61 20.53
C ALA A 72 -26.41 2.52 21.45
N GLY A 73 -26.78 2.01 22.63
CA GLY A 73 -27.71 2.71 23.52
C GLY A 73 -29.06 2.99 22.82
N TRP A 74 -29.51 4.24 22.90
CA TRP A 74 -30.74 4.72 22.25
C TRP A 74 -30.63 4.93 20.74
N ARG A 75 -29.41 4.99 20.20
CA ARG A 75 -29.17 5.47 18.83
C ARG A 75 -28.92 4.31 17.88
N ARG A 76 -29.55 4.42 16.71
CA ARG A 76 -29.29 3.58 15.53
C ARG A 76 -28.76 4.47 14.43
N TYR A 77 -27.58 4.15 13.92
CA TYR A 77 -26.96 4.92 12.85
C TYR A 77 -26.11 4.04 11.95
N GLN A 78 -26.02 4.40 10.67
CA GLN A 78 -25.14 3.78 9.71
C GLN A 78 -23.74 4.41 9.82
N THR A 79 -22.69 3.61 9.84
CA THR A 79 -21.29 4.07 9.92
C THR A 79 -20.38 3.14 9.12
N LYS A 80 -19.12 3.54 8.89
CA LYS A 80 -18.12 2.77 8.14
C LYS A 80 -16.98 2.33 9.08
N PRO A 81 -17.09 1.20 9.78
CA PRO A 81 -16.08 0.72 10.71
C PRO A 81 -14.77 0.32 10.02
N ILE A 82 -13.67 0.46 10.75
CA ILE A 82 -12.40 -0.18 10.43
C ILE A 82 -12.13 -1.29 11.43
N TYR A 83 -11.89 -2.51 10.94
CA TYR A 83 -11.51 -3.63 11.77
C TYR A 83 -9.99 -3.73 11.90
N ALA A 84 -9.52 -4.06 13.09
CA ALA A 84 -8.11 -4.27 13.40
C ALA A 84 -7.94 -5.45 14.37
N MET A 85 -6.74 -6.03 14.38
CA MET A 85 -6.36 -7.08 15.31
C MET A 85 -4.93 -6.84 15.78
N GLU A 86 -4.66 -7.28 17.00
CA GLU A 86 -3.33 -7.23 17.57
C GLU A 86 -2.41 -8.25 16.91
N SER A 87 -1.21 -7.81 16.54
CA SER A 87 -0.19 -8.63 15.89
C SER A 87 1.10 -8.56 16.70
N ALA A 88 1.90 -9.63 16.70
CA ALA A 88 3.09 -9.73 17.55
C ALA A 88 4.09 -8.56 17.40
N ASN A 89 4.17 -7.94 16.22
CA ASN A 89 5.09 -6.82 15.95
C ASN A 89 4.40 -5.44 15.97
N ILE A 90 3.06 -5.40 15.95
CA ILE A 90 2.27 -4.17 15.73
C ILE A 90 1.05 -4.24 16.63
N ARG A 91 0.91 -3.26 17.55
CA ARG A 91 -0.21 -3.20 18.50
C ARG A 91 -1.56 -3.41 17.81
N HIS A 92 -1.85 -2.71 16.71
CA HIS A 92 -3.09 -2.90 15.95
C HIS A 92 -2.88 -2.81 14.43
N GLN A 93 -3.02 -3.93 13.73
CA GLN A 93 -2.98 -4.00 12.28
C GLN A 93 -4.41 -4.04 11.71
N ILE A 94 -4.66 -3.22 10.68
CA ILE A 94 -5.95 -3.21 9.99
C ILE A 94 -6.23 -4.54 9.28
N LEU A 95 -7.46 -5.02 9.41
CA LEU A 95 -7.98 -6.18 8.69
C LEU A 95 -8.79 -5.74 7.48
N LYS A 96 -8.80 -6.58 6.43
CA LYS A 96 -9.71 -6.38 5.30
C LYS A 96 -11.11 -6.88 5.62
N PHE A 97 -11.20 -7.99 6.35
CA PHE A 97 -12.42 -8.66 6.75
C PHE A 97 -12.34 -9.05 8.22
N THR A 98 -13.48 -9.14 8.88
CA THR A 98 -13.55 -9.67 10.26
C THR A 98 -13.13 -11.14 10.29
N PRO A 99 -12.44 -11.59 11.35
CA PRO A 99 -12.16 -13.01 11.55
C PRO A 99 -13.47 -13.78 11.82
N GLU A 100 -13.47 -15.09 11.52
CA GLU A 100 -14.68 -15.90 11.59
C GLU A 100 -15.16 -16.17 13.02
N HIS A 101 -14.26 -16.57 13.91
CA HIS A 101 -14.59 -17.00 15.27
C HIS A 101 -13.93 -16.16 16.37
N ASN A 102 -13.04 -15.24 15.99
CA ASN A 102 -12.29 -14.41 16.92
C ASN A 102 -12.95 -13.04 17.13
N HIS A 103 -12.59 -12.41 18.23
CA HIS A 103 -12.88 -11.00 18.44
C HIS A 103 -11.88 -10.16 17.64
N CYS A 104 -12.34 -9.04 17.11
CA CYS A 104 -11.50 -8.01 16.51
C CYS A 104 -11.83 -6.66 17.16
N LEU A 105 -10.88 -5.74 17.05
CA LEU A 105 -11.10 -4.35 17.39
C LEU A 105 -11.83 -3.69 16.20
N ALA A 106 -12.85 -2.89 16.47
CA ALA A 106 -13.54 -2.08 15.50
C ALA A 106 -13.46 -0.61 15.92
N MET A 107 -13.04 0.24 14.99
CA MET A 107 -13.05 1.69 15.16
C MET A 107 -14.16 2.29 14.32
N VAL A 108 -15.01 3.07 14.99
CA VAL A 108 -16.21 3.68 14.43
C VAL A 108 -16.18 5.18 14.74
N TRP A 109 -16.70 5.98 13.82
CA TRP A 109 -17.03 7.38 14.09
C TRP A 109 -18.54 7.53 14.22
N GLY A 110 -19.01 8.18 15.29
CA GLY A 110 -20.43 8.40 15.55
C GLY A 110 -20.70 8.95 16.94
N PRO A 111 -21.97 9.02 17.35
CA PRO A 111 -22.35 9.40 18.70
C PRO A 111 -21.68 8.49 19.73
N LEU A 112 -21.09 9.09 20.76
CA LEU A 112 -20.40 8.37 21.81
C LEU A 112 -21.42 7.60 22.65
N ALA A 113 -21.01 6.41 23.08
CA ALA A 113 -21.74 5.60 24.04
C ALA A 113 -20.81 5.29 25.23
N PRO A 114 -21.35 5.14 26.44
CA PRO A 114 -20.54 4.83 27.62
C PRO A 114 -19.73 3.56 27.40
N PRO A 115 -18.52 3.46 27.97
CA PRO A 115 -17.75 2.23 27.92
C PRO A 115 -18.54 1.03 28.46
N ARG A 116 -18.22 -0.16 27.94
CA ARG A 116 -18.90 -1.43 28.27
C ARG A 116 -20.36 -1.53 27.78
N THR A 117 -20.87 -0.53 27.07
CA THR A 117 -22.16 -0.61 26.38
C THR A 117 -22.14 -1.73 25.33
N ARG A 118 -23.18 -2.56 25.30
CA ARG A 118 -23.34 -3.60 24.28
C ARG A 118 -23.93 -3.00 23.02
N VAL A 119 -23.39 -3.42 21.90
CA VAL A 119 -23.70 -2.88 20.57
C VAL A 119 -24.09 -4.02 19.65
N ALA A 120 -25.21 -3.86 18.95
CA ALA A 120 -25.62 -4.76 17.89
C ALA A 120 -25.27 -4.14 16.52
N VAL A 121 -24.73 -4.96 15.61
CA VAL A 121 -24.37 -4.53 14.26
C VAL A 121 -25.22 -5.30 13.25
N VAL A 122 -25.84 -4.57 12.34
CA VAL A 122 -26.73 -5.08 11.28
C VAL A 122 -26.19 -4.58 9.94
N GLN A 123 -26.10 -5.46 8.95
CA GLN A 123 -25.61 -5.08 7.62
C GLN A 123 -26.76 -4.69 6.67
N SER A 124 -27.76 -5.56 6.57
CA SER A 124 -28.92 -5.37 5.68
C SER A 124 -30.18 -5.93 6.32
N SER A 125 -31.32 -5.31 6.02
CA SER A 125 -32.65 -5.77 6.45
C SER A 125 -33.15 -6.99 5.67
N LYS A 126 -32.55 -7.29 4.50
CA LYS A 126 -33.04 -8.31 3.56
C LYS A 126 -32.43 -9.70 3.75
N GLU A 127 -31.55 -9.88 4.73
CA GLU A 127 -30.89 -11.17 4.98
C GLU A 127 -31.71 -12.06 5.93
N ALA A 128 -31.62 -13.39 5.76
CA ALA A 128 -32.32 -14.36 6.59
C ALA A 128 -31.95 -14.22 8.08
N PHE A 129 -30.67 -13.99 8.38
CA PHE A 129 -30.20 -13.59 9.70
C PHE A 129 -29.59 -12.19 9.65
N ARG A 130 -30.32 -11.20 10.18
CA ARG A 130 -29.99 -9.77 10.02
C ARG A 130 -28.86 -9.27 10.91
N VAL A 131 -28.66 -9.90 12.07
CA VAL A 131 -27.65 -9.47 13.04
C VAL A 131 -26.28 -9.96 12.59
N ALA A 132 -25.43 -9.06 12.12
CA ALA A 132 -24.12 -9.42 11.58
C ALA A 132 -23.06 -9.65 12.66
N ALA A 133 -23.06 -8.81 13.70
CA ALA A 133 -22.09 -8.92 14.78
C ALA A 133 -22.63 -8.41 16.11
N LYS A 134 -22.01 -8.88 17.19
CA LYS A 134 -22.14 -8.34 18.54
C LYS A 134 -20.85 -7.60 18.86
N ALA A 135 -20.98 -6.44 19.48
CA ALA A 135 -19.84 -5.64 19.90
C ALA A 135 -20.04 -5.09 21.31
N VAL A 136 -18.95 -4.70 21.94
CA VAL A 136 -18.94 -4.00 23.23
C VAL A 136 -18.03 -2.80 23.11
N VAL A 137 -18.49 -1.64 23.57
CA VAL A 137 -17.69 -0.42 23.61
C VAL A 137 -16.55 -0.60 24.61
N LEU A 138 -15.34 -0.26 24.21
CA LEU A 138 -14.16 -0.28 25.06
C LEU A 138 -13.89 1.10 25.65
N ASP A 139 -13.17 1.14 26.75
CA ASP A 139 -12.69 2.39 27.34
C ASP A 139 -11.80 3.14 26.33
N PRO A 140 -11.96 4.47 26.19
CA PRO A 140 -11.21 5.25 25.21
C PRO A 140 -9.71 5.25 25.55
N LYS A 141 -8.88 4.72 24.64
CA LYS A 141 -7.41 4.74 24.76
C LYS A 141 -6.83 5.76 23.77
N PRO A 142 -6.27 6.90 24.21
CA PRO A 142 -5.78 7.96 23.33
C PRO A 142 -4.58 7.51 22.47
N ASP A 143 -3.77 6.58 22.95
CA ASP A 143 -2.55 6.11 22.27
C ASP A 143 -2.80 5.10 21.15
N MET A 144 -4.05 4.74 20.88
CA MET A 144 -4.36 3.62 20.01
C MET A 144 -4.30 4.03 18.52
N LYS A 145 -3.19 3.69 17.87
CA LYS A 145 -2.98 3.92 16.43
C LYS A 145 -3.23 2.63 15.65
N ILE A 146 -4.17 2.68 14.70
CA ILE A 146 -4.36 1.59 13.73
C ILE A 146 -3.38 1.76 12.59
N MET A 147 -2.58 0.73 12.35
CA MET A 147 -1.57 0.71 11.31
C MET A 147 -2.00 -0.17 10.14
N LYS A 148 -1.73 0.31 8.94
CA LYS A 148 -1.91 -0.42 7.68
C LYS A 148 -0.57 -0.69 7.05
N GLU A 149 -0.28 -1.97 6.85
CA GLU A 149 0.84 -2.38 6.02
C GLU A 149 0.51 -2.12 4.54
N SER A 150 1.32 -1.29 3.91
CA SER A 150 1.31 -1.05 2.47
C SER A 150 2.64 -1.51 1.89
N LYS A 151 2.57 -2.29 0.81
CA LYS A 151 3.75 -2.65 0.02
C LYS A 151 3.92 -1.61 -1.07
N GLN A 152 4.94 -0.79 -0.94
CA GLN A 152 5.37 0.10 -2.02
C GLN A 152 6.18 -0.71 -3.01
N LYS A 153 5.86 -0.54 -4.28
CA LYS A 153 6.59 -1.19 -5.36
C LYS A 153 7.61 -0.20 -5.86
N GLY A 154 8.79 -0.68 -6.20
CA GLY A 154 9.77 0.11 -6.91
C GLY A 154 10.41 -0.66 -8.03
N SER A 155 10.70 0.05 -9.11
CA SER A 155 11.40 -0.48 -10.28
C SER A 155 12.84 0.06 -10.30
N PRO A 156 13.85 -0.79 -10.56
CA PRO A 156 15.21 -0.34 -10.70
C PRO A 156 15.35 0.53 -11.96
N LEU A 157 15.86 1.75 -11.80
CA LEU A 157 16.21 2.65 -12.91
C LEU A 157 17.62 2.39 -13.41
N LYS A 158 18.57 2.25 -12.48
CA LYS A 158 19.99 2.10 -12.79
C LYS A 158 20.68 1.20 -11.78
N ILE A 159 21.33 0.16 -12.27
CA ILE A 159 22.14 -0.74 -11.45
C ILE A 159 23.60 -0.32 -11.60
N PHE A 160 24.26 -0.03 -10.49
CA PHE A 160 25.69 0.31 -10.50
C PHE A 160 26.53 -0.96 -10.60
N LYS A 161 27.83 -0.85 -10.92
CA LYS A 161 28.78 -1.99 -11.05
C LYS A 161 29.04 -2.78 -9.75
N GLY A 162 28.16 -2.68 -8.74
CA GLY A 162 28.20 -3.41 -7.48
C GLY A 162 26.80 -3.80 -7.01
N ARG A 163 26.58 -3.75 -5.69
CA ARG A 163 25.30 -4.18 -5.06
C ARG A 163 24.31 -3.04 -4.83
N SER A 164 24.56 -1.87 -5.39
CA SER A 164 23.70 -0.69 -5.24
C SER A 164 22.91 -0.43 -6.52
N ALA A 165 21.66 -0.01 -6.38
CA ALA A 165 20.82 0.39 -7.49
C ALA A 165 20.01 1.63 -7.12
N LEU A 166 19.69 2.43 -8.15
CA LEU A 166 18.72 3.50 -8.07
C LEU A 166 17.35 2.91 -8.34
N VAL A 167 16.41 3.05 -7.41
CA VAL A 167 15.07 2.46 -7.47
C VAL A 167 14.05 3.59 -7.39
N ASP A 168 13.07 3.55 -8.28
CA ASP A 168 11.95 4.48 -8.30
C ASP A 168 10.72 3.82 -7.66
N PHE A 169 10.19 4.40 -6.59
CA PHE A 169 9.08 3.84 -5.81
C PHE A 169 7.75 4.49 -6.17
N THR A 170 6.75 3.66 -6.49
CA THR A 170 5.36 4.06 -6.74
C THR A 170 4.45 3.62 -5.58
N PRO A 171 3.56 4.49 -5.08
CA PRO A 171 3.39 5.92 -5.43
C PRO A 171 4.56 6.79 -4.94
N ASP A 172 4.74 7.97 -5.53
CA ASP A 172 5.72 8.99 -5.13
C ASP A 172 5.60 9.26 -3.65
N THR A 173 6.48 8.65 -2.89
CA THR A 173 6.47 8.72 -1.43
C THR A 173 7.73 9.42 -1.02
N GLU A 174 7.67 10.18 0.07
CA GLU A 174 8.84 10.76 0.70
C GLU A 174 9.78 9.66 1.20
N VAL A 175 10.64 9.15 0.33
CA VAL A 175 11.60 8.09 0.65
C VAL A 175 12.65 8.59 1.66
N SER A 176 12.79 9.92 1.81
CA SER A 176 13.57 10.57 2.87
C SER A 176 13.18 10.09 4.28
N LYS A 177 11.89 9.83 4.53
CA LYS A 177 11.37 9.32 5.81
C LYS A 177 11.79 7.87 6.09
N TYR A 178 12.18 7.11 5.07
CA TYR A 178 12.45 5.67 5.14
C TYR A 178 13.93 5.34 4.94
N LYS A 179 14.83 6.17 5.49
CA LYS A 179 16.27 5.88 5.51
C LYS A 179 16.53 4.59 6.28
N CYS A 180 17.40 3.73 5.75
CA CYS A 180 17.71 2.40 6.30
C CYS A 180 16.54 1.42 6.35
N ALA A 181 15.41 1.71 5.71
CA ALA A 181 14.28 0.78 5.69
C ALA A 181 14.63 -0.53 4.94
N PRO A 182 14.19 -1.70 5.44
CA PRO A 182 14.43 -2.98 4.80
C PRO A 182 13.58 -3.13 3.55
N ILE A 183 14.21 -3.60 2.47
CA ILE A 183 13.58 -3.85 1.18
C ILE A 183 13.84 -5.29 0.72
N ARG A 184 12.93 -5.84 -0.07
CA ARG A 184 13.07 -7.18 -0.66
C ARG A 184 12.68 -7.16 -2.13
N THR A 185 13.46 -7.80 -3.00
CA THR A 185 13.09 -7.97 -4.41
C THR A 185 12.12 -9.14 -4.61
N SER A 186 11.47 -9.20 -5.77
CA SER A 186 10.73 -10.38 -6.28
C SER A 186 11.59 -11.64 -6.26
N SER A 187 12.89 -11.52 -6.54
CA SER A 187 13.88 -12.60 -6.48
C SER A 187 14.33 -12.96 -5.05
N GLY A 188 13.71 -12.41 -4.00
CA GLY A 188 14.02 -12.72 -2.60
C GLY A 188 15.31 -12.08 -2.06
N ILE A 189 15.99 -11.22 -2.83
CA ILE A 189 17.20 -10.53 -2.39
C ILE A 189 16.81 -9.43 -1.40
N CYS A 190 17.40 -9.49 -0.21
CA CYS A 190 17.22 -8.46 0.81
C CYS A 190 18.16 -7.28 0.58
N GLY A 191 17.72 -6.09 0.96
CA GLY A 191 18.51 -4.86 0.92
C GLY A 191 17.98 -3.81 1.89
N HIS A 192 18.56 -2.62 1.84
CA HIS A 192 18.15 -1.46 2.63
C HIS A 192 18.23 -0.18 1.78
N VAL A 193 17.39 0.79 2.10
CA VAL A 193 17.44 2.14 1.51
C VAL A 193 18.61 2.92 2.12
N LYS A 194 19.52 3.44 1.29
CA LYS A 194 20.69 4.20 1.76
C LYS A 194 20.42 5.69 1.82
N GLU A 195 19.90 6.24 0.72
CA GLU A 195 19.74 7.68 0.54
C GLU A 195 18.61 7.98 -0.45
N ALA A 196 17.82 9.01 -0.17
CA ALA A 196 16.81 9.50 -1.12
C ALA A 196 17.47 10.41 -2.15
N ALA A 197 17.07 10.30 -3.42
CA ALA A 197 17.53 11.22 -4.46
C ALA A 197 16.79 12.56 -4.35
N LYS A 198 17.29 13.59 -5.03
CA LYS A 198 16.68 14.93 -5.05
C LYS A 198 15.28 14.96 -5.68
N ARG A 199 14.99 14.03 -6.59
CA ARG A 199 13.65 13.83 -7.17
C ARG A 199 12.85 12.90 -6.26
N GLY A 200 11.64 13.33 -5.89
CA GLY A 200 10.72 12.54 -5.06
C GLY A 200 10.47 11.15 -5.66
N GLY A 201 10.29 10.13 -4.82
CA GLY A 201 10.05 8.74 -5.26
C GLY A 201 11.31 7.92 -5.52
N ILE A 202 12.44 8.54 -5.88
CA ILE A 202 13.67 7.81 -6.22
C ILE A 202 14.59 7.69 -5.00
N ALA A 203 15.13 6.49 -4.76
CA ALA A 203 16.16 6.28 -3.74
C ALA A 203 17.28 5.33 -4.18
N LYS A 204 18.46 5.59 -3.64
CA LYS A 204 19.62 4.72 -3.74
C LYS A 204 19.50 3.62 -2.70
N CYS A 205 19.45 2.38 -3.19
CA CYS A 205 19.26 1.18 -2.40
C CYS A 205 20.51 0.30 -2.48
N THR A 206 20.82 -0.39 -1.40
CA THR A 206 21.92 -1.37 -1.31
C THR A 206 21.37 -2.75 -1.02
N PHE A 207 21.79 -3.74 -1.79
CA PHE A 207 21.30 -5.11 -1.73
C PHE A 207 22.40 -6.08 -1.29
N LYS A 208 22.02 -7.27 -0.82
CA LYS A 208 22.97 -8.34 -0.48
C LYS A 208 23.63 -8.95 -1.71
N LYS A 209 22.89 -9.05 -2.82
CA LYS A 209 23.34 -9.57 -4.13
C LYS A 209 23.00 -8.57 -5.23
N LYS A 210 23.63 -8.71 -6.40
CA LYS A 210 23.29 -7.93 -7.59
C LYS A 210 21.87 -8.29 -8.03
N ILE A 211 21.06 -7.27 -8.28
CA ILE A 211 19.68 -7.40 -8.75
C ILE A 211 19.63 -7.34 -10.28
N CYS A 212 18.51 -7.75 -10.88
CA CYS A 212 18.25 -7.61 -12.32
C CYS A 212 17.36 -6.39 -12.60
N MET A 213 17.40 -5.85 -13.82
CA MET A 213 16.50 -4.73 -14.22
C MET A 213 15.03 -5.14 -14.26
N SER A 214 14.74 -6.44 -14.42
CA SER A 214 13.40 -7.02 -14.38
C SER A 214 12.84 -7.22 -12.96
N ASP A 215 13.66 -7.04 -11.92
CA ASP A 215 13.21 -7.23 -10.53
C ASP A 215 12.27 -6.11 -10.06
N ILE A 216 11.26 -6.48 -9.28
CA ILE A 216 10.41 -5.53 -8.56
C ILE A 216 10.89 -5.47 -7.12
N VAL A 217 11.22 -4.28 -6.65
CA VAL A 217 11.61 -4.02 -5.26
C VAL A 217 10.36 -3.74 -4.44
N PHE A 218 10.20 -4.42 -3.32
CA PHE A 218 9.12 -4.19 -2.36
C PHE A 218 9.68 -3.55 -1.10
N MET A 219 9.14 -2.38 -0.76
CA MET A 219 9.35 -1.73 0.53
C MET A 219 8.08 -1.86 1.35
N ARG A 220 8.19 -2.39 2.57
CA ARG A 220 7.04 -2.50 3.50
C ARG A 220 6.96 -1.21 4.31
N VAL A 221 5.88 -0.48 4.14
CA VAL A 221 5.63 0.79 4.82
C VAL A 221 4.37 0.65 5.67
N MET A 222 4.48 1.01 6.93
CA MET A 222 3.33 1.11 7.82
C MET A 222 2.79 2.53 7.78
N ARG A 223 1.50 2.68 7.49
CA ARG A 223 0.81 3.98 7.53
C ARG A 223 -0.30 3.93 8.56
N GLN A 224 -0.42 4.96 9.37
CA GLN A 224 -1.57 5.13 10.26
C GLN A 224 -2.83 5.33 9.40
N VAL A 225 -3.92 4.69 9.81
CA VAL A 225 -5.21 4.79 9.13
C VAL A 225 -6.29 5.09 10.16
N GLU A 226 -7.06 6.13 9.89
CA GLU A 226 -8.21 6.52 10.69
C GLU A 226 -9.52 6.01 10.08
N ALA A 227 -10.52 5.81 10.93
CA ALA A 227 -11.87 5.51 10.48
C ALA A 227 -12.48 6.74 9.77
N PRO A 228 -13.24 6.54 8.66
CA PRO A 228 -13.93 7.65 8.01
C PRO A 228 -14.89 8.33 8.98
N ARG A 229 -14.90 9.66 8.99
CA ARG A 229 -15.84 10.46 9.78
C ARG A 229 -17.20 10.49 9.09
N PHE A 230 -17.94 9.40 9.25
CA PHE A 230 -19.24 9.22 8.62
C PHE A 230 -20.18 8.52 9.58
N PHE A 231 -21.30 9.18 9.87
CA PHE A 231 -22.46 8.53 10.46
C PHE A 231 -23.74 9.09 9.84
N ASN A 232 -24.77 8.25 9.70
CA ASN A 232 -26.09 8.65 9.25
C ASN A 232 -27.14 8.08 10.21
N PRO A 233 -27.90 8.90 10.97
CA PRO A 233 -28.93 8.39 11.87
C PRO A 233 -30.02 7.64 11.10
N VAL A 234 -30.52 6.53 11.67
CA VAL A 234 -31.61 5.75 11.05
C VAL A 234 -32.94 6.34 11.51
N THR A 235 -33.60 7.08 10.62
CA THR A 235 -34.91 7.70 10.86
C THR A 235 -36.05 6.83 10.32
N THR A 236 -36.41 5.77 11.06
CA THR A 236 -37.47 4.82 10.66
C THR A 236 -38.85 5.47 10.51
N THR A 237 -39.12 6.55 11.24
CA THR A 237 -40.43 7.20 11.36
C THR A 237 -40.69 8.30 10.33
N LEU A 238 -39.69 8.68 9.52
CA LEU A 238 -39.81 9.78 8.55
C LEU A 238 -40.14 9.32 7.13
N GLU A 239 -39.96 8.03 6.84
CA GLU A 239 -40.18 7.45 5.51
C GLU A 239 -41.28 6.37 5.55
N PRO A 240 -42.06 6.19 4.46
CA PRO A 240 -43.01 5.09 4.35
C PRO A 240 -42.33 3.74 4.60
N CYS A 241 -43.01 2.83 5.29
CA CYS A 241 -42.43 1.63 5.92
C CYS A 241 -41.70 0.61 5.02
N ASP A 242 -41.51 0.86 3.72
CA ASP A 242 -40.92 -0.08 2.77
C ASP A 242 -39.60 0.38 2.11
N CYS A 243 -39.06 1.54 2.47
CA CYS A 243 -37.99 2.17 1.70
C CYS A 243 -36.69 2.45 2.47
N PHE A 244 -36.21 1.55 3.34
CA PHE A 244 -34.80 1.65 3.71
C PHE A 244 -33.94 1.35 2.48
N VAL A 245 -33.41 2.40 1.85
CA VAL A 245 -32.28 2.29 0.93
C VAL A 245 -31.04 2.43 1.79
N PRO A 246 -30.47 1.34 2.36
CA PRO A 246 -29.11 1.42 2.84
C PRO A 246 -28.27 1.99 1.70
N VAL A 247 -27.32 2.88 2.01
CA VAL A 247 -26.31 3.33 1.04
C VAL A 247 -25.61 2.09 0.48
N ASN A 248 -26.20 1.53 -0.57
CA ASN A 248 -25.83 0.27 -1.16
C ASN A 248 -24.63 0.57 -2.03
N LYS A 249 -23.60 -0.27 -1.90
CA LYS A 249 -22.47 -0.25 -2.84
C LYS A 249 -22.89 -0.54 -4.27
N ASP A 250 -24.02 -1.19 -4.44
CA ASP A 250 -24.46 -1.73 -5.71
C ASP A 250 -25.22 -0.70 -6.56
N SER A 251 -25.80 0.35 -5.97
CA SER A 251 -26.43 1.43 -6.74
C SER A 251 -25.41 2.37 -7.40
N LEU A 252 -24.18 2.44 -6.90
CA LEU A 252 -23.06 3.16 -7.56
C LEU A 252 -22.33 2.32 -8.62
N LYS A 253 -22.78 1.08 -8.85
CA LYS A 253 -22.16 0.12 -9.79
C LYS A 253 -23.17 -0.57 -10.71
N LYS A 254 -24.46 -0.22 -10.61
CA LYS A 254 -25.53 -0.83 -11.39
C LYS A 254 -25.85 -0.10 -12.68
N ASP A 255 -25.28 1.08 -12.88
CA ASP A 255 -25.35 1.80 -14.13
C ASP A 255 -24.14 1.34 -14.98
N ASP A 256 -24.44 0.67 -16.09
CA ASP A 256 -23.54 0.07 -17.08
C ASP A 256 -22.79 -1.23 -16.70
N PRO A 257 -23.22 -2.42 -17.20
CA PRO A 257 -22.44 -3.66 -17.09
C PRO A 257 -21.08 -3.61 -17.82
N ALA A 258 -20.78 -2.51 -18.53
CA ALA A 258 -19.51 -2.28 -19.24
C ALA A 258 -18.45 -1.50 -18.41
N GLN A 259 -18.78 -0.95 -17.23
CA GLN A 259 -17.88 -0.07 -16.45
C GLN A 259 -17.53 -0.57 -15.03
N GLY A 260 -17.71 -1.85 -14.74
CA GLY A 260 -16.96 -2.45 -13.64
C GLY A 260 -15.47 -2.27 -13.93
N PRO A 261 -14.61 -1.76 -13.03
CA PRO A 261 -13.18 -1.79 -13.30
C PRO A 261 -12.83 -3.26 -13.51
N LEU A 262 -12.39 -3.61 -14.73
CA LEU A 262 -11.70 -4.85 -15.06
C LEU A 262 -10.44 -4.87 -14.22
N LYS A 263 -10.63 -5.12 -12.93
CA LYS A 263 -9.57 -5.41 -12.00
C LYS A 263 -9.24 -6.83 -12.34
N LEU A 264 -8.38 -7.00 -13.36
CA LEU A 264 -7.78 -8.27 -13.75
C LEU A 264 -7.61 -9.06 -12.46
N GLU A 265 -8.48 -10.06 -12.29
CA GLU A 265 -8.57 -10.76 -11.03
C GLU A 265 -7.15 -11.17 -10.69
N ARG A 266 -6.74 -10.96 -9.44
CA ARG A 266 -5.61 -11.73 -8.91
C ARG A 266 -6.04 -13.19 -8.78
N ARG A 267 -6.54 -13.81 -9.87
CA ARG A 267 -6.51 -15.24 -10.05
C ARG A 267 -5.05 -15.59 -9.90
N ARG A 268 -4.77 -16.47 -8.95
CA ARG A 268 -3.47 -17.12 -8.86
C ARG A 268 -3.34 -17.92 -10.16
N ARG A 269 -2.74 -17.32 -11.19
CA ARG A 269 -2.33 -18.07 -12.38
C ARG A 269 -1.26 -19.04 -11.89
N GLY A 270 -1.43 -20.32 -12.17
CA GLY A 270 -0.35 -21.28 -11.99
C GLY A 270 0.85 -20.75 -12.77
N VAL A 271 1.93 -20.42 -12.08
CA VAL A 271 3.19 -20.10 -12.74
C VAL A 271 3.82 -21.45 -13.02
N GLN A 272 3.75 -21.88 -14.28
CA GLN A 272 4.64 -22.94 -14.73
C GLN A 272 6.04 -22.36 -14.70
N ILE A 273 6.81 -22.79 -13.71
CA ILE A 273 8.26 -22.59 -13.73
C ILE A 273 8.73 -23.56 -14.80
N PHE A 274 9.01 -23.04 -16.00
CA PHE A 274 9.89 -23.78 -16.87
C PHE A 274 11.22 -23.83 -16.13
N ASP A 275 11.66 -25.02 -15.78
CA ASP A 275 13.07 -25.27 -15.49
C ASP A 275 13.80 -24.87 -16.77
N GLY A 276 14.11 -23.58 -16.88
CA GLY A 276 15.08 -23.13 -17.85
C GLY A 276 16.30 -23.94 -17.54
N GLU A 277 16.77 -24.73 -18.51
CA GLU A 277 18.07 -25.37 -18.41
C GLU A 277 19.04 -24.35 -17.83
N PRO A 278 19.88 -24.73 -16.87
CA PRO A 278 20.87 -23.82 -16.35
C PRO A 278 21.69 -23.36 -17.56
N PHE A 279 21.41 -22.14 -18.05
CA PHE A 279 22.35 -21.36 -18.81
C PHE A 279 23.47 -21.05 -17.80
N SER A 280 24.29 -22.07 -17.57
CA SER A 280 25.68 -21.87 -17.28
C SER A 280 26.14 -20.96 -18.40
N PHE A 281 26.38 -19.70 -18.07
CA PHE A 281 27.52 -19.07 -18.72
C PHE A 281 28.63 -20.09 -18.53
N SER A 282 29.13 -20.66 -19.63
CA SER A 282 30.33 -21.47 -19.60
C SER A 282 31.36 -20.58 -18.93
N CYS A 283 31.56 -20.79 -17.63
CA CYS A 283 32.65 -20.19 -16.92
C CYS A 283 33.81 -20.84 -17.63
N SER A 284 34.47 -20.11 -18.54
CA SER A 284 35.76 -20.55 -19.05
C SER A 284 36.55 -20.86 -17.79
N ASP A 285 36.86 -22.15 -17.56
CA ASP A 285 37.47 -22.58 -16.31
C ASP A 285 38.64 -21.64 -16.01
N PRO A 286 38.90 -21.30 -14.73
CA PRO A 286 40.07 -20.53 -14.38
C PRO A 286 41.34 -21.15 -14.98
N LEU A 287 41.35 -22.47 -15.21
CA LEU A 287 42.35 -23.20 -15.97
C LEU A 287 42.39 -22.86 -17.46
N THR A 288 41.26 -22.76 -18.18
CA THR A 288 41.24 -22.34 -19.60
C THR A 288 41.66 -20.88 -19.76
N VAL A 289 41.27 -20.00 -18.82
CA VAL A 289 41.71 -18.59 -18.82
C VAL A 289 43.21 -18.49 -18.52
N LEU A 290 43.73 -19.22 -17.52
CA LEU A 290 45.17 -19.29 -17.22
C LEU A 290 45.97 -19.91 -18.37
N TYR A 291 45.42 -20.95 -19.02
CA TYR A 291 46.02 -21.58 -20.18
C TYR A 291 46.10 -20.61 -21.36
N ASN A 292 45.01 -19.90 -21.67
CA ASN A 292 44.96 -18.91 -22.74
C ASN A 292 45.86 -17.69 -22.45
N VAL A 293 45.92 -17.21 -21.20
CA VAL A 293 46.83 -16.13 -20.79
C VAL A 293 48.30 -16.56 -20.89
N ARG A 294 48.64 -17.81 -20.49
CA ARG A 294 50.00 -18.36 -20.65
C ARG A 294 50.37 -18.55 -22.13
N PHE A 295 49.44 -19.01 -22.97
CA PHE A 295 49.67 -19.24 -24.39
C PHE A 295 49.87 -17.92 -25.15
N MET A 296 49.02 -16.92 -24.87
CA MET A 296 49.15 -15.56 -25.43
C MET A 296 50.45 -14.88 -24.99
N ASN A 297 50.89 -15.09 -23.74
CA ASN A 297 52.18 -14.57 -23.26
C ASN A 297 53.40 -15.30 -23.87
N LYS A 298 53.32 -16.62 -24.13
CA LYS A 298 54.37 -17.36 -24.86
C LYS A 298 54.51 -16.86 -26.31
N ASN A 299 53.40 -16.59 -27.00
CA ASN A 299 53.42 -16.04 -28.35
C ASN A 299 53.94 -14.59 -28.38
N LYS A 300 53.58 -13.74 -27.41
CA LYS A 300 54.20 -12.40 -27.27
C LYS A 300 55.71 -12.46 -27.03
N ARG A 301 56.22 -13.44 -26.28
CA ARG A 301 57.67 -13.65 -26.06
C ARG A 301 58.38 -14.15 -27.33
N LYS A 302 57.75 -15.04 -28.12
CA LYS A 302 58.28 -15.49 -29.42
C LYS A 302 58.29 -14.36 -30.46
N ILE A 303 57.23 -13.55 -30.53
CA ILE A 303 57.15 -12.37 -31.43
C ILE A 303 58.18 -11.30 -31.03
N LYS A 304 58.38 -11.04 -29.73
CA LYS A 304 59.43 -10.13 -29.25
C LYS A 304 60.85 -10.64 -29.53
N LYS A 305 61.09 -11.94 -29.45
CA LYS A 305 62.39 -12.53 -29.86
C LYS A 305 62.61 -12.45 -31.38
N LYS A 306 61.57 -12.64 -32.19
CA LYS A 306 61.65 -12.48 -33.67
C LYS A 306 61.87 -11.03 -34.09
N LYS A 307 61.20 -10.06 -33.46
CA LYS A 307 61.37 -8.61 -33.73
C LYS A 307 62.69 -8.01 -33.21
N LYS A 308 63.39 -8.66 -32.28
CA LYS A 308 64.70 -8.18 -31.82
C LYS A 308 65.82 -8.44 -32.83
N ASN A 309 65.61 -9.33 -33.81
CA ASN A 309 66.63 -9.71 -34.80
C ASN A 309 66.36 -9.13 -36.20
N THR A 310 65.60 -8.04 -36.32
CA THR A 310 65.39 -7.36 -37.61
C THR A 310 65.81 -5.90 -37.47
N VAL A 311 66.97 -5.56 -38.00
CA VAL A 311 67.46 -4.18 -38.05
C VAL A 311 66.67 -3.45 -39.14
N MET A 312 65.82 -2.51 -38.73
CA MET A 312 65.00 -1.68 -39.63
C MET A 312 65.89 -0.74 -40.45
N SER A 313 65.61 -0.60 -41.75
CA SER A 313 66.36 0.31 -42.63
C SER A 313 66.08 1.78 -42.28
N LYS A 314 67.03 2.70 -42.57
CA LYS A 314 66.89 4.14 -42.25
C LYS A 314 65.61 4.77 -42.83
N LYS A 315 65.17 4.34 -44.03
CA LYS A 315 63.95 4.85 -44.67
C LYS A 315 62.67 4.49 -43.90
N GLU A 316 62.60 3.31 -43.30
CA GLU A 316 61.43 2.87 -42.53
C GLU A 316 61.33 3.59 -41.18
N GLN A 317 62.46 3.96 -40.58
CA GLN A 317 62.48 4.76 -39.34
C GLN A 317 61.94 6.17 -39.57
N GLU A 318 62.25 6.79 -40.71
CA GLU A 318 61.70 8.10 -41.07
C GLU A 318 60.20 8.04 -41.38
N ALA A 319 59.73 7.01 -42.08
CA ALA A 319 58.31 6.80 -42.31
C ALA A 319 57.53 6.62 -40.99
N TYR A 320 58.10 5.89 -40.04
CA TYR A 320 57.51 5.70 -38.71
C TYR A 320 57.46 7.01 -37.90
N LYS A 321 58.50 7.85 -37.97
CA LYS A 321 58.51 9.17 -37.33
C LYS A 321 57.45 10.09 -37.92
N ARG A 322 57.30 10.11 -39.25
CA ARG A 322 56.25 10.90 -39.93
C ARG A 322 54.85 10.44 -39.53
N GLY A 323 54.60 9.13 -39.47
CA GLY A 323 53.31 8.58 -39.01
C GLY A 323 52.98 8.93 -37.55
N ALA A 324 53.98 8.92 -36.67
CA ALA A 324 53.80 9.29 -35.27
C ALA A 324 53.51 10.80 -35.08
N GLU A 325 54.07 11.67 -35.93
CA GLU A 325 53.76 13.10 -35.92
C GLU A 325 52.34 13.40 -36.42
N ILE A 326 51.89 12.71 -37.48
CA ILE A 326 50.52 12.83 -37.99
C ILE A 326 49.51 12.39 -36.92
N PHE A 327 49.77 11.30 -36.21
CA PHE A 327 48.91 10.82 -35.13
C PHE A 327 48.82 11.80 -33.96
N LYS A 328 49.94 12.46 -33.61
CA LYS A 328 49.96 13.51 -32.58
C LYS A 328 49.22 14.78 -33.00
N ARG A 329 49.17 15.10 -34.30
CA ARG A 329 48.37 16.22 -34.82
C ARG A 329 46.87 15.93 -34.70
N HIS A 330 46.42 14.74 -35.09
CA HIS A 330 45.02 14.34 -34.93
C HIS A 330 44.55 14.34 -33.47
N GLN A 331 45.36 13.83 -32.53
CA GLN A 331 45.00 13.91 -31.11
C GLN A 331 44.91 15.35 -30.58
N LYS A 332 45.69 16.28 -31.16
CA LYS A 332 45.62 17.70 -30.82
C LYS A 332 44.36 18.35 -31.39
N GLU A 333 43.98 18.00 -32.61
CA GLU A 333 42.76 18.46 -33.28
C GLU A 333 41.50 17.95 -32.57
N ASP A 334 41.47 16.67 -32.19
CA ASP A 334 40.39 16.07 -31.41
C ASP A 334 40.23 16.73 -30.03
N ALA A 335 41.36 17.08 -29.38
CA ALA A 335 41.35 17.80 -28.11
C ALA A 335 40.89 19.26 -28.24
N ILE A 336 41.12 19.91 -29.39
CA ILE A 336 40.64 21.27 -29.69
C ILE A 336 39.13 21.24 -30.00
N ALA A 337 38.65 20.22 -30.73
CA ALA A 337 37.23 20.03 -31.00
C ALA A 337 36.41 19.84 -29.72
N LEU A 338 36.94 19.09 -28.74
CA LEU A 338 36.30 18.87 -27.44
C LEU A 338 36.18 20.16 -26.59
N ARG A 339 37.12 21.12 -26.75
CA ARG A 339 37.11 22.39 -26.01
C ARG A 339 36.18 23.45 -26.61
N ARG A 340 35.82 23.35 -27.89
CA ARG A 340 34.97 24.33 -28.59
C ARG A 340 33.47 23.99 -28.58
N GLY A 341 33.07 22.89 -27.94
CA GLY A 341 31.65 22.58 -27.69
C GLY A 341 30.81 22.33 -28.93
N ILE A 342 31.40 21.93 -30.06
CA ILE A 342 30.66 21.54 -31.26
C ILE A 342 30.21 20.07 -31.09
N PRO A 343 28.91 19.75 -31.18
CA PRO A 343 28.45 18.38 -31.04
C PRO A 343 28.85 17.53 -32.25
N MET A 344 29.51 16.39 -32.02
CA MET A 344 29.70 15.37 -33.06
C MET A 344 28.32 14.83 -33.45
N ALA A 345 27.95 15.02 -34.72
CA ALA A 345 26.78 14.39 -35.32
C ALA A 345 26.97 12.86 -35.30
N LEU A 346 26.00 12.15 -34.70
CA LEU A 346 25.86 10.71 -34.85
C LEU A 346 25.19 10.48 -36.21
N GLU A 347 25.94 10.00 -37.19
CA GLU A 347 25.38 9.50 -38.44
C GLU A 347 24.53 8.25 -38.16
N HIS A 348 23.29 8.29 -38.65
CA HIS A 348 22.38 7.17 -38.73
C HIS A 348 22.99 6.05 -39.59
N TRP A 349 22.88 4.81 -39.12
CA TRP A 349 23.07 3.62 -39.94
C TRP A 349 21.75 2.87 -39.94
N ASP A 350 21.22 2.68 -41.16
CA ASP A 350 20.13 1.77 -41.52
C ASP A 350 20.44 0.31 -41.20
#